data_AF-A0A4R2MU51-F1
#
_entry.id   AF-A0A4R2MU51-F1
#
_cell.length_a   1.000
_cell.length_b   1.000
_cell.length_c   1.000
_cell.angle_alpha   90.00
_cell.angle_beta   90.00
_cell.angle_gamma   90.00
#
_symmetry.space_group_name_H-M   'P 1'
#
loop_
_entity.id
_entity.type
_entity.pdbx_description
1 polymer ?
#
loop_
_entity_poly.entity_id
_entity_poly.type
_entity_poly.pdbx_seq_one_letter_code
_entity_poly.pdbx_strand_id
1 'polypeptide(L)' 'MQYLPPYSPDLNPIEQVFAKIKTLLRSAAARTGQALEQGIRELLDVFAPAECANYIRHGGYGSSG' A
#
# COMPACT_ATOMS: atom_id res chain seq x y z
N MET A 1 -4.53 9.44 -17.21
CA MET A 1 -5.65 9.24 -16.26
C MET A 1 -6.22 7.87 -16.52
N GLN A 2 -6.06 6.96 -15.56
CA GLN A 2 -6.48 5.56 -15.69
C GLN A 2 -7.89 5.41 -15.10
N TYR A 3 -8.83 4.90 -15.89
CA TYR A 3 -10.24 4.77 -15.49
C TYR A 3 -10.39 3.60 -14.51
N LEU A 4 -10.76 3.88 -13.27
CA LEU A 4 -11.14 2.87 -12.28
C LEU A 4 -12.68 2.78 -12.26
N PRO A 5 -13.28 1.58 -12.39
CA PRO A 5 -14.72 1.45 -12.22
C PRO A 5 -15.11 1.93 -10.82
N PRO A 6 -16.27 2.59 -10.66
CA PRO A 6 -16.73 3.02 -9.34
C PRO A 6 -16.83 1.81 -8.40
N TYR A 7 -16.29 1.96 -7.19
CA TYR A 7 -16.27 0.94 -6.14
C TYR A 7 -15.52 -0.36 -6.49
N SER A 8 -14.35 -0.28 -7.14
CA SER A 8 -13.42 -1.42 -7.27
C SER A 8 -12.21 -1.30 -6.32
N PRO A 9 -12.39 -1.38 -4.99
CA PRO A 9 -11.28 -1.27 -4.04
C PRO A 9 -10.23 -2.38 -4.26
N ASP A 10 -10.65 -3.57 -4.70
CA ASP A 10 -9.75 -4.69 -4.99
C ASP A 10 -8.80 -4.45 -6.18
N LEU A 11 -9.14 -3.50 -7.07
CA LEU A 11 -8.33 -3.15 -8.24
C LEU A 11 -7.42 -1.93 -8.01
N ASN A 12 -7.48 -1.31 -6.83
CA ASN A 12 -6.59 -0.18 -6.53
C ASN A 12 -5.35 -0.66 -5.75
N PRO A 13 -4.15 -0.65 -6.37
CA PRO A 13 -2.91 -1.15 -5.76
C PRO A 13 -2.54 -0.42 -4.47
N ILE A 14 -3.07 0.80 -4.27
CA ILE A 14 -2.84 1.56 -3.04
C ILE A 14 -3.49 0.90 -1.82
N GLU A 15 -4.57 0.15 -1.99
CA GLU A 15 -5.26 -0.52 -0.89
C GLU A 15 -4.38 -1.61 -0.25
N GLN A 16 -3.62 -2.34 -1.07
CA GLN A 16 -2.66 -3.34 -0.58
C GLN A 16 -1.50 -2.71 0.20
N VAL A 17 -1.00 -1.57 -0.29
CA VAL A 17 0.02 -0.78 0.43
C VAL A 17 -0.52 -0.32 1.78
N PHE A 18 -1.74 0.25 1.81
CA PHE A 18 -2.37 0.68 3.06
C PHE A 18 -2.70 -0.48 4.00
N ALA A 19 -3.06 -1.65 3.50
CA ALA A 19 -3.30 -2.83 4.31
C ALA A 19 -2.02 -3.29 5.03
N LYS A 20 -0.88 -3.32 4.33
CA LYS A 20 0.42 -3.66 4.92
C LYS A 20 0.84 -2.62 5.97
N ILE A 21 0.74 -1.34 5.66
CA ILE A 21 1.04 -0.24 6.60
C ILE A 21 0.19 -0.38 7.88
N LYS A 22 -1.13 -0.55 7.74
CA LYS A 22 -2.03 -0.72 8.89
C LYS A 22 -1.67 -1.95 9.73
N THR A 23 -1.30 -3.06 9.10
CA THR A 23 -0.91 -4.30 9.79
C THR A 23 0.34 -4.09 10.62
N LEU A 24 1.37 -3.46 10.05
CA LEU A 24 2.65 -3.24 10.72
C LEU A 24 2.53 -2.21 11.84
N LEU A 25 1.77 -1.13 11.66
CA LEU A 25 1.51 -0.14 12.71
C LEU A 25 0.73 -0.74 13.89
N ARG A 26 -0.24 -1.61 13.61
CA ARG A 26 -0.96 -2.36 14.65
C ARG A 26 -0.03 -3.31 15.41
N SER A 27 0.86 -4.00 14.70
CA SER A 27 1.88 -4.86 15.31
C SER A 27 2.86 -4.09 16.19
N ALA A 28 3.22 -2.87 15.79
CA ALA A 28 4.08 -1.98 16.56
C ALA A 28 3.38 -1.32 17.77
N ALA A 29 2.07 -1.53 17.94
CA ALA A 29 1.25 -0.90 18.96
C ALA A 29 1.40 0.64 19.03
N ALA A 30 1.63 1.29 17.89
CA ALA A 30 1.77 2.74 17.82
C ALA A 30 0.45 3.44 18.20
N ARG A 31 0.39 4.05 19.39
CA ARG A 31 -0.82 4.72 19.92
C ARG A 31 -0.75 6.24 19.96
N THR A 32 0.31 6.83 19.41
CA THR A 32 0.48 8.28 19.31
C THR A 32 0.68 8.70 17.85
N GLY A 33 0.26 9.91 17.50
CA GLY A 33 0.44 10.45 16.14
C GLY A 33 1.91 10.46 15.71
N GLN A 34 2.83 10.78 16.63
CA GLN A 34 4.26 10.77 16.35
C GLN A 34 4.81 9.36 16.11
N ALA A 35 4.37 8.35 16.89
CA ALA A 35 4.78 6.96 16.67
C ALA A 35 4.21 6.41 15.34
N LEU A 36 3.00 6.83 14.98
CA LEU A 36 2.39 6.55 13.69
C LEU A 36 3.23 7.13 12.54
N GLU A 37 3.57 8.41 12.62
CA GLU A 37 4.36 9.10 11.59
C GLU A 37 5.76 8.49 11.43
N GLN A 38 6.46 8.24 12.54
CA GLN A 38 7.77 7.60 12.52
C GLN A 38 7.69 6.18 11.95
N GLY A 39 6.70 5.39 12.38
CA GLY A 39 6.47 4.06 11.84
C GLY A 39 6.17 4.08 10.35
N ILE A 40 5.37 5.05 9.86
CA ILE A 40 5.12 5.19 8.42
C ILE A 40 6.42 5.49 7.65
N ARG A 41 7.27 6.40 8.15
CA ARG A 41 8.56 6.73 7.50
C ARG A 41 9.46 5.50 7.37
N GLU A 42 9.67 4.79 8.47
CA GLU A 42 10.47 3.56 8.48
C GLU A 42 9.89 2.49 7.56
N LEU A 43 8.57 2.35 7.54
CA LEU A 43 7.91 1.37 6.68
C LEU A 43 8.04 1.70 5.20
N LEU A 44 7.95 2.97 4.82
CA LEU A 44 8.11 3.40 3.44
C LEU A 44 9.49 3.04 2.88
N ASP A 45 10.55 3.09 3.71
CA ASP A 45 11.90 2.68 3.31
C ASP A 45 12.05 1.16 3.09
N VAL A 46 11.12 0.36 3.61
CA VAL A 46 11.16 -1.12 3.51
C VAL A 46 10.47 -1.64 2.26
N PHE A 47 9.67 -0.83 1.56
CA PHE A 47 9.00 -1.27 0.33
C PHE A 47 10.00 -1.41 -0.82
N ALA A 48 10.35 -2.66 -1.13
CA ALA A 48 11.21 -2.96 -2.26
C ALA A 48 10.51 -2.57 -3.58
N PRO A 49 11.24 -2.06 -4.59
CA PRO A 49 10.66 -1.73 -5.90
C PRO A 49 9.90 -2.89 -6.56
N ALA A 50 10.39 -4.13 -6.38
CA ALA A 50 9.72 -5.33 -6.88
C ALA A 50 8.37 -5.60 -6.19
N GLU A 51 8.25 -5.27 -4.91
CA GLU A 51 7.00 -5.38 -4.15
C GLU A 51 5.96 -4.38 -4.70
N CYS A 52 6.39 -3.13 -4.94
CA CYS A 52 5.54 -2.11 -5.56
C CYS A 52 5.06 -2.52 -6.96
N ALA A 53 5.95 -3.11 -7.78
CA ALA A 53 5.58 -3.63 -9.09
C ALA A 53 4.53 -4.75 -9.00
N ASN A 54 4.62 -5.62 -7.99
CA ASN A 54 3.63 -6.67 -7.75
C ASN A 54 2.26 -6.10 -7.36
N TYR A 55 2.20 -5.04 -6.54
CA TYR A 55 0.94 -4.37 -6.20
C TYR A 55 0.26 -3.81 -7.45
N ILE A 56 1.02 -3.11 -8.29
CA ILE A 56 0.53 -2.55 -9.56
C ILE A 56 -0.03 -3.67 -10.45
N ARG A 57 0.72 -4.77 -10.63
CA ARG A 57 0.29 -5.93 -11.41
C ARG A 57 -0.97 -6.59 -10.84
N HIS A 58 -1.07 -6.72 -9.51
CA HIS A 58 -2.26 -7.26 -8.85
C HIS A 58 -3.49 -6.37 -9.06
N GLY A 59 -3.31 -5.04 -9.11
CA GLY A 59 -4.38 -4.10 -9.47
C GLY A 59 -4.84 -4.19 -10.93
N GLY A 60 -4.30 -5.13 -11.72
CA GLY A 60 -4.58 -5.26 -13.15
C GLY A 60 -3.84 -4.24 -14.02
N TYR A 61 -2.92 -3.47 -13.42
CA TYR A 61 -2.15 -2.46 -14.12
C TYR A 61 -0.85 -3.07 -14.65
N GLY A 62 -0.56 -2.86 -15.95
CA GLY A 62 0.62 -3.41 -16.62
C GLY A 62 0.36 -4.63 -17.50
N SER A 63 -0.86 -5.15 -17.55
CA SER A 63 -1.32 -6.07 -18.59
C SER A 63 -1.90 -5.26 -19.75
N SER A 64 -1.05 -4.61 -20.53
CA SER A 64 -1.43 -4.12 -21.85
C SER A 64 -1.36 -5.29 -22.82
N GLY A 65 -2.52 -5.86 -23.15
CA GLY A 65 -2.73 -6.80 -24.26
C GLY A 65 -3.92 -6.31 -25.07
#